data_AF-A0A7G3YWF7-F1
#
_entry.id   AF-A0A7G3YWF7-F1
#
_cell.length_a   1.000
_cell.length_b   1.000
_cell.length_c   1.000
_cell.angle_alpha   90.00
_cell.angle_beta   90.00
_cell.angle_gamma   90.00
#
_symmetry.space_group_name_H-M   'P 1'
#
loop_
_entity.id
_entity.type
_entity.pdbx_description
1 polymer ?
#
loop_
_entity_poly.entity_id
_entity_poly.type
_entity_poly.pdbx_seq_one_letter_code
_entity_poly.pdbx_strand_id
1 'polypeptide(L)'
;MNEAFLLFSTCLAHPSVIIRKSIVDKYKLRYDDRYLHAEDYAIWCQAVKYTKISNIREVLLKYRILESSVTRQANKNFQSRFDVHKSIYKDIFRNKGIDYTEKELYLHFIISDNNRFRNQALTIRPSEINAHLTKILSHYRGASNYKYIAFLVNKRGLSLSRWYSESRGFYFIMYLFKFLYYKIQIKK
;
A
#
# COMPACT_ATOMS: atom_id res chain seq x y z
N MET A 1 -4.99 2.29 -12.48
CA MET A 1 -3.69 1.58 -12.34
C MET A 1 -3.09 1.86 -10.97
N ASN A 2 -2.83 3.11 -10.60
CA ASN A 2 -2.16 3.42 -9.32
C ASN A 2 -3.01 3.22 -8.04
N GLU A 3 -4.35 3.20 -8.14
CA GLU A 3 -5.26 2.93 -7.00
C GLU A 3 -4.88 1.68 -6.20
N ALA A 4 -4.51 0.61 -6.89
CA ALA A 4 -4.20 -0.65 -6.27
C ALA A 4 -2.86 -0.65 -5.50
N PHE A 5 -1.93 0.28 -5.82
CA PHE A 5 -0.73 0.48 -5.00
C PHE A 5 -1.02 1.23 -3.72
N LEU A 6 -1.94 2.21 -3.78
CA LEU A 6 -2.39 3.00 -2.64
C LEU A 6 -3.09 2.14 -1.57
N LEU A 7 -3.40 0.87 -1.85
CA LEU A 7 -3.83 -0.10 -0.85
C LEU A 7 -2.80 -0.36 0.23
N PHE A 8 -1.50 -0.16 -0.03
CA PHE A 8 -0.45 -0.43 0.96
C PHE A 8 0.36 0.82 1.28
N SER A 9 0.78 1.56 0.27
CA SER A 9 1.69 2.69 0.42
C SER A 9 1.55 3.70 -0.72
N THR A 10 2.16 4.86 -0.58
CA THR A 10 2.24 5.83 -1.69
C THR A 10 3.02 5.26 -2.87
N CYS A 11 2.51 5.48 -4.08
CA CYS A 11 3.18 5.13 -5.34
C CYS A 11 3.59 6.37 -6.16
N LEU A 12 3.51 7.55 -5.55
CA LEU A 12 3.80 8.83 -6.15
C LEU A 12 4.94 9.48 -5.36
N ALA A 13 5.96 9.96 -6.07
CA ALA A 13 6.94 10.84 -5.44
C ALA A 13 6.28 12.20 -5.23
N HIS A 14 6.03 12.56 -3.97
CA HIS A 14 5.28 13.77 -3.61
C HIS A 14 5.70 15.05 -4.39
N PRO A 15 6.99 15.41 -4.47
CA PRO A 15 7.40 16.65 -5.16
C PRO A 15 7.31 16.59 -6.69
N SER A 16 6.92 15.45 -7.28
CA SER A 16 6.73 15.31 -8.73
C SER A 16 5.25 15.23 -9.14
N VAL A 17 4.31 15.38 -8.21
CA VAL A 17 2.88 15.26 -8.51
C VAL A 17 2.34 16.57 -9.05
N ILE A 18 1.65 16.50 -10.19
CA ILE A 18 0.84 17.60 -10.73
C ILE A 18 -0.61 17.14 -10.73
N ILE A 19 -1.51 17.98 -10.20
CA ILE A 19 -2.95 17.71 -10.11
C ILE A 19 -3.76 18.87 -10.69
N ARG A 20 -4.90 18.56 -11.33
CA ARG A 20 -5.82 19.58 -11.85
C ARG A 20 -6.46 20.35 -10.68
N LYS A 21 -6.30 21.67 -10.66
CA LYS A 21 -6.93 22.56 -9.67
C LYS A 21 -8.44 22.33 -9.53
N SER A 22 -9.14 22.13 -10.66
CA SER A 22 -10.59 21.87 -10.64
C SER A 22 -10.99 20.63 -9.83
N ILE A 23 -10.16 19.58 -9.80
CA ILE A 23 -10.41 18.39 -8.97
C ILE A 23 -10.16 18.71 -7.49
N VAL A 24 -9.09 19.44 -7.20
CA VAL A 24 -8.73 19.86 -5.84
C VAL A 24 -9.83 20.71 -5.20
N ASP A 25 -10.41 21.65 -5.96
CA ASP A 25 -11.46 22.53 -5.47
C ASP A 25 -12.81 21.83 -5.37
N LYS A 26 -13.21 21.07 -6.41
CA LYS A 26 -14.49 20.35 -6.45
C LYS A 26 -14.64 19.35 -5.30
N TYR A 27 -13.59 18.62 -4.97
CA TYR A 27 -13.62 17.56 -3.95
C TYR A 27 -12.95 17.97 -2.64
N LYS A 28 -12.60 19.26 -2.48
CA LYS A 28 -11.98 19.83 -1.28
C LYS A 28 -10.77 19.03 -0.79
N LEU A 29 -9.93 18.58 -1.73
CA LEU A 29 -8.71 17.82 -1.39
C LEU A 29 -7.73 18.78 -0.69
N ARG A 30 -7.52 18.60 0.60
CA ARG A 30 -6.62 19.41 1.43
C ARG A 30 -5.82 18.49 2.35
N TYR A 31 -4.65 18.96 2.78
CA TYR A 31 -3.94 18.28 3.86
C TYR A 31 -4.74 18.37 5.14
N ASP A 32 -4.54 17.37 5.97
CA ASP A 32 -5.25 17.20 7.22
C ASP A 32 -4.25 16.77 8.28
N ASP A 33 -4.17 17.57 9.35
CA ASP A 33 -3.16 17.44 10.40
C ASP A 33 -3.28 16.12 11.16
N ARG A 34 -4.43 15.44 11.07
CA ARG A 34 -4.61 14.07 11.60
C ARG A 34 -3.63 13.07 10.97
N TYR A 35 -3.11 13.37 9.78
CA TYR A 35 -2.19 12.52 9.04
C TYR A 35 -0.75 13.04 9.03
N LEU A 36 -0.32 13.76 10.06
CA LEU A 36 1.03 14.35 10.15
C LEU A 36 2.13 13.36 9.70
N HIS A 37 2.99 13.82 8.78
CA HIS A 37 4.05 13.06 8.11
C HIS A 37 3.59 11.95 7.13
N ALA A 38 2.30 11.81 6.86
CA ALA A 38 1.71 10.93 5.85
C ALA A 38 0.55 11.62 5.09
N GLU A 39 0.53 12.96 5.09
CA GLU A 39 -0.50 13.80 4.49
C GLU A 39 -0.58 13.56 2.98
N ASP A 40 0.57 13.34 2.35
CA ASP A 40 0.69 12.98 0.94
C ASP A 40 0.00 11.64 0.63
N TYR A 41 0.25 10.61 1.43
CA TYR A 41 -0.40 9.33 1.26
C TYR A 41 -1.92 9.43 1.45
N ALA A 42 -2.36 10.12 2.50
CA ALA A 42 -3.77 10.32 2.81
C ALA A 42 -4.51 11.04 1.66
N ILE A 43 -3.95 12.14 1.14
CA ILE A 43 -4.60 12.91 0.07
C ILE A 43 -4.67 12.10 -1.24
N TRP A 44 -3.69 11.23 -1.54
CA TRP A 44 -3.75 10.35 -2.71
C TRP A 44 -4.80 9.26 -2.58
N CYS A 45 -4.96 8.67 -1.39
CA CYS A 45 -6.03 7.73 -1.09
C CYS A 45 -7.42 8.37 -1.20
N GLN A 46 -7.56 9.66 -0.92
CA GLN A 46 -8.79 10.40 -1.15
C GLN A 46 -9.00 10.73 -2.64
N ALA A 47 -7.96 11.25 -3.30
CA ALA A 47 -8.03 11.72 -4.69
C ALA A 47 -8.42 10.60 -5.67
N VAL A 48 -7.95 9.37 -5.43
CA VAL A 48 -8.18 8.23 -6.34
C VAL A 48 -9.66 7.83 -6.46
N LYS A 49 -10.52 8.28 -5.53
CA LYS A 49 -11.98 8.10 -5.60
C LYS A 49 -12.62 8.95 -6.69
N TYR A 50 -11.99 10.06 -7.05
CA TYR A 50 -12.57 11.09 -7.90
C TYR A 50 -11.83 11.27 -9.22
N THR A 51 -10.58 10.80 -9.30
CA THR A 51 -9.77 10.95 -10.51
C THR A 51 -8.82 9.78 -10.72
N LYS A 52 -8.37 9.61 -11.97
CA LYS A 52 -7.36 8.61 -12.32
C LYS A 52 -5.98 9.15 -11.97
N ILE A 53 -5.15 8.28 -11.39
CA ILE A 53 -3.75 8.56 -11.08
C ILE A 53 -2.86 7.68 -11.96
N SER A 54 -1.85 8.29 -12.57
CA SER A 54 -0.80 7.61 -13.36
C SER A 54 0.58 8.21 -13.05
N ASN A 55 1.62 7.41 -13.28
CA ASN A 55 3.01 7.88 -13.29
C ASN A 55 3.49 8.00 -14.74
N ILE A 56 4.28 9.03 -15.02
CA ILE A 56 5.05 9.14 -16.28
C ILE A 56 6.23 8.18 -16.17
N ARG A 57 6.53 7.43 -17.22
CA ARG A 57 7.62 6.43 -17.23
C ARG A 57 8.98 7.05 -17.53
N GLU A 58 9.26 8.20 -16.93
CA GLU A 58 10.47 8.99 -17.13
C GLU A 58 11.01 9.44 -15.77
N VAL A 59 12.33 9.48 -15.63
CA VAL A 59 12.99 9.96 -14.40
C VAL A 59 13.10 11.47 -14.46
N LEU A 60 12.12 12.16 -13.87
CA LEU A 60 11.99 13.63 -13.93
C LEU A 60 12.37 14.36 -12.64
N LEU A 61 12.84 13.64 -11.62
CA LEU A 61 13.13 14.19 -10.30
C LEU A 61 14.46 13.65 -9.76
N LYS A 62 15.36 14.55 -9.37
CA LYS A 62 16.51 14.24 -8.53
C LYS A 62 16.16 14.59 -7.08
N TYR A 63 15.80 13.58 -6.29
CA TYR A 63 15.38 13.77 -4.90
C TYR A 63 16.58 13.72 -3.93
N ARG A 64 16.64 14.68 -3.00
CA ARG A 64 17.69 14.74 -1.96
C ARG A 64 17.21 14.05 -0.70
N ILE A 65 17.99 13.12 -0.17
CA ILE A 65 17.69 12.41 1.07
C ILE A 65 18.76 12.75 2.09
N LEU A 66 18.35 13.34 3.23
CA LEU A 66 19.22 13.69 4.36
C LEU A 66 18.76 12.93 5.59
N GLU A 67 19.61 12.79 6.60
CA GLU A 67 19.22 12.19 7.89
C GLU A 67 18.13 12.99 8.60
N SER A 68 18.16 14.31 8.45
CA SER A 68 17.16 15.24 8.97
C SER A 68 15.86 15.28 8.18
N SER A 69 15.73 14.51 7.08
CA SER A 69 14.49 14.48 6.30
C SER A 69 13.29 14.05 7.16
N VAL A 70 12.17 14.76 6.97
CA VAL A 70 10.92 14.58 7.75
C VAL A 70 10.50 13.11 7.85
N THR A 71 10.54 12.38 6.74
CA THR A 71 10.20 10.95 6.72
C THR A 71 11.09 10.10 7.64
N ARG A 72 12.40 10.39 7.69
CA ARG A 72 13.33 9.65 8.55
C ARG A 72 13.10 9.96 10.02
N GLN A 73 12.85 11.23 10.35
CA GLN A 73 12.51 11.66 11.70
C GLN A 73 11.20 10.99 12.17
N ALA A 74 10.16 11.02 11.33
CA ALA A 74 8.86 10.43 11.63
C ALA A 74 8.91 8.91 11.83
N ASN A 75 9.81 8.21 11.15
CA ASN A 75 9.98 6.76 11.29
C ASN A 75 10.65 6.35 12.62
N LYS A 76 11.20 7.29 13.41
CA LYS A 76 11.79 7.00 14.73
C LYS A 76 10.74 6.62 15.76
N ASN A 77 9.53 7.21 15.69
CA ASN A 77 8.42 6.88 16.59
C ASN A 77 7.46 5.90 15.91
N PHE A 78 7.67 4.62 16.15
CA PHE A 78 6.90 3.54 15.54
C PHE A 78 5.40 3.63 15.88
N GLN A 79 5.04 3.94 17.12
CA GLN A 79 3.64 3.99 17.57
C GLN A 79 2.89 5.15 16.92
N SER A 80 3.44 6.35 16.94
CA SER A 80 2.86 7.52 16.26
C SER A 80 2.68 7.27 14.77
N ARG A 81 3.67 6.64 14.12
CA ARG A 81 3.60 6.25 12.70
C ARG A 81 2.47 5.26 12.43
N PHE A 82 2.30 4.28 13.32
CA PHE A 82 1.22 3.31 13.26
C PHE A 82 -0.14 3.99 13.41
N ASP A 83 -0.33 4.85 14.39
CA ASP A 83 -1.63 5.51 14.62
C ASP A 83 -2.07 6.37 13.44
N VAL A 84 -1.14 7.11 12.84
CA VAL A 84 -1.40 7.88 11.61
C VAL A 84 -1.82 6.95 10.45
N HIS A 85 -1.02 5.94 10.14
CA HIS A 85 -1.35 5.04 9.02
C HIS A 85 -2.61 4.21 9.27
N LYS A 86 -2.84 3.80 10.52
CA LYS A 86 -4.04 3.10 10.95
C LYS A 86 -5.28 3.90 10.59
N SER A 87 -5.29 5.21 10.82
CA SER A 87 -6.41 6.08 10.45
C SER A 87 -6.67 6.09 8.94
N ILE A 88 -5.62 6.19 8.12
CA ILE A 88 -5.69 6.11 6.66
C ILE A 88 -6.24 4.75 6.20
N TYR A 89 -5.76 3.65 6.80
CA TYR A 89 -6.22 2.29 6.46
C TYR A 89 -7.69 2.07 6.86
N LYS A 90 -8.12 2.59 8.00
CA LYS A 90 -9.53 2.59 8.42
C LYS A 90 -10.40 3.26 7.36
N ASP A 91 -9.95 4.38 6.81
CA ASP A 91 -10.67 5.07 5.75
C ASP A 91 -10.67 4.23 4.46
N ILE A 92 -9.53 3.74 3.98
CA ILE A 92 -9.45 2.92 2.76
C ILE A 92 -10.38 1.70 2.87
N PHE A 93 -10.33 0.98 3.99
CA PHE A 93 -11.10 -0.25 4.18
C PHE A 93 -12.60 0.03 4.31
N ARG A 94 -13.01 1.04 5.08
CA ARG A 94 -14.43 1.46 5.17
C ARG A 94 -15.00 1.82 3.80
N ASN A 95 -14.24 2.59 3.01
CA ASN A 95 -14.67 3.00 1.66
C ASN A 95 -14.80 1.81 0.69
N LYS A 96 -14.22 0.66 1.00
CA LYS A 96 -14.25 -0.56 0.18
C LYS A 96 -15.13 -1.65 0.79
N GLY A 97 -15.81 -1.38 1.91
CA GLY A 97 -16.62 -2.36 2.62
C GLY A 97 -15.80 -3.53 3.19
N ILE A 98 -14.51 -3.30 3.48
CA ILE A 98 -13.63 -4.31 4.08
C ILE A 98 -13.71 -4.15 5.60
N ASP A 99 -14.24 -5.15 6.29
CA ASP A 99 -14.19 -5.19 7.75
C ASP A 99 -12.75 -5.38 8.25
N TYR A 100 -12.47 -4.86 9.44
CA TYR A 100 -11.14 -4.98 10.04
C TYR A 100 -11.16 -5.07 11.56
N THR A 101 -10.15 -5.76 12.07
CA THR A 101 -9.75 -5.74 13.48
C THR A 101 -8.50 -4.87 13.68
N GLU A 102 -8.23 -4.45 14.92
CA GLU A 102 -6.98 -3.74 15.24
C GLU A 102 -5.73 -4.58 14.88
N LYS A 103 -5.80 -5.91 15.05
CA LYS A 103 -4.74 -6.83 14.65
C LYS A 103 -4.51 -6.82 13.13
N GLU A 104 -5.58 -6.79 12.33
CA GLU A 104 -5.47 -6.72 10.86
C GLU A 104 -4.93 -5.37 10.40
N LEU A 105 -5.29 -4.27 11.04
CA LEU A 105 -4.73 -2.94 10.74
C LEU A 105 -3.23 -2.88 11.09
N TYR A 106 -2.84 -3.46 12.23
CA TYR A 106 -1.44 -3.60 12.61
C TYR A 106 -0.68 -4.46 11.60
N LEU A 107 -1.20 -5.64 11.28
CA LEU A 107 -0.61 -6.52 10.27
C LEU A 107 -0.45 -5.78 8.92
N HIS A 108 -1.49 -5.06 8.50
CA HIS A 108 -1.49 -4.29 7.26
C HIS A 108 -0.40 -3.20 7.26
N PHE A 109 -0.23 -2.51 8.38
CA PHE A 109 0.85 -1.55 8.61
C PHE A 109 2.23 -2.21 8.48
N ILE A 110 2.45 -3.35 9.13
CA ILE A 110 3.74 -4.05 9.04
C ILE A 110 4.04 -4.49 7.62
N ILE A 111 3.06 -5.10 6.94
CA ILE A 111 3.27 -5.64 5.59
C ILE A 111 3.25 -4.56 4.52
N SER A 112 3.02 -3.28 4.80
CA SER A 112 3.01 -2.24 3.77
C SER A 112 4.39 -1.69 3.42
N ASP A 113 5.41 -1.93 4.24
CA ASP A 113 6.80 -1.57 3.96
C ASP A 113 7.76 -2.74 4.22
N ASN A 114 8.79 -2.86 3.38
CA ASN A 114 9.73 -3.98 3.47
C ASN A 114 10.63 -3.89 4.70
N ASN A 115 11.06 -2.70 5.10
CA ASN A 115 11.94 -2.53 6.24
C ASN A 115 11.19 -2.82 7.55
N ARG A 116 9.97 -2.30 7.68
CA ARG A 116 9.07 -2.65 8.79
C ARG A 116 8.79 -4.16 8.86
N PHE A 117 8.48 -4.79 7.73
CA PHE A 117 8.26 -6.23 7.71
C PHE A 117 9.50 -7.02 8.11
N ARG A 118 10.67 -6.69 7.56
CA ARG A 118 11.94 -7.38 7.85
C ARG A 118 12.24 -7.41 9.36
N ASN A 119 11.99 -6.30 10.06
CA ASN A 119 12.23 -6.19 11.51
C ASN A 119 11.25 -7.02 12.36
N GLN A 120 10.15 -7.52 11.77
CA GLN A 120 9.13 -8.33 12.45
C GLN A 120 8.86 -9.67 11.75
N ALA A 121 9.70 -10.07 10.78
CA ALA A 121 9.42 -11.21 9.92
C ALA A 121 9.32 -12.55 10.68
N LEU A 122 10.02 -12.65 11.82
CA LEU A 122 10.01 -13.84 12.67
C LEU A 122 8.73 -13.96 13.52
N THR A 123 8.06 -12.85 13.85
CA THR A 123 6.88 -12.83 14.73
C THR A 123 5.57 -13.04 13.98
N ILE A 124 5.54 -12.74 12.67
CA ILE A 124 4.34 -12.83 11.85
C ILE A 124 4.34 -14.14 11.05
N ARG A 125 3.27 -14.94 11.18
CA ARG A 125 3.14 -16.17 10.39
C ARG A 125 2.72 -15.84 8.96
N PRO A 126 3.32 -16.47 7.92
CA PRO A 126 2.91 -16.31 6.54
C PRO A 126 1.44 -16.64 6.27
N SER A 127 0.84 -17.54 7.06
CA SER A 127 -0.59 -17.84 6.99
C SER A 127 -1.46 -16.63 7.33
N GLU A 128 -1.06 -15.82 8.32
CA GLU A 128 -1.76 -14.59 8.71
C GLU A 128 -1.70 -13.55 7.59
N ILE A 129 -0.53 -13.39 6.96
CA ILE A 129 -0.35 -12.52 5.79
C ILE A 129 -1.24 -13.01 4.64
N ASN A 130 -1.21 -14.31 4.33
CA ASN A 130 -2.01 -14.87 3.25
C ASN A 130 -3.52 -14.73 3.51
N ALA A 131 -3.98 -14.95 4.74
CA ALA A 131 -5.37 -14.73 5.12
C ALA A 131 -5.77 -13.26 4.91
N HIS A 132 -4.96 -12.32 5.39
CA HIS A 132 -5.21 -10.88 5.23
C HIS A 132 -5.26 -10.45 3.76
N LEU A 133 -4.28 -10.86 2.95
CA LEU A 133 -4.25 -10.54 1.52
C LEU A 133 -5.42 -11.18 0.75
N THR A 134 -5.83 -12.39 1.13
CA THR A 134 -6.98 -13.08 0.53
C THR A 134 -8.29 -12.36 0.89
N LYS A 135 -8.44 -11.93 2.15
CA LYS A 135 -9.57 -11.11 2.61
C LYS A 135 -9.66 -9.80 1.83
N ILE A 136 -8.55 -9.09 1.63
CA ILE A 136 -8.54 -7.89 0.79
C ILE A 136 -9.05 -8.23 -0.61
N LEU A 137 -8.50 -9.27 -1.25
CA LEU A 137 -8.87 -9.64 -2.61
C LEU A 137 -10.33 -10.08 -2.79
N SER A 138 -10.96 -10.70 -1.79
CA SER A 138 -12.36 -11.13 -1.90
C SER A 138 -13.30 -9.94 -2.16
N HIS A 139 -13.00 -8.78 -1.58
CA HIS A 139 -13.80 -7.54 -1.75
C HIS A 139 -13.61 -6.87 -3.11
N TYR A 140 -12.64 -7.32 -3.91
CA TYR A 140 -12.39 -6.80 -5.26
C TYR A 140 -12.82 -7.74 -6.38
N ARG A 141 -13.37 -8.94 -6.08
CA ARG A 141 -13.69 -9.95 -7.11
C ARG A 141 -14.58 -9.44 -8.26
N GLY A 142 -15.52 -8.54 -7.96
CA GLY A 142 -16.41 -7.93 -8.95
C GLY A 142 -15.85 -6.67 -9.63
N ALA A 143 -14.68 -6.18 -9.23
CA ALA A 143 -14.11 -4.97 -9.80
C ALA A 143 -13.61 -5.22 -11.22
N SER A 144 -13.88 -4.28 -12.14
CA SER A 144 -13.43 -4.38 -13.55
C SER A 144 -11.91 -4.50 -13.69
N ASN A 145 -11.15 -3.99 -12.71
CA ASN A 145 -9.70 -4.07 -12.63
C ASN A 145 -9.19 -5.17 -11.68
N TYR A 146 -10.02 -6.15 -11.28
CA TYR A 146 -9.68 -7.21 -10.32
C TYR A 146 -8.35 -7.90 -10.63
N LYS A 147 -8.13 -8.32 -11.88
CA LYS A 147 -6.90 -9.00 -12.30
C LYS A 147 -5.64 -8.17 -11.99
N TYR A 148 -5.72 -6.86 -12.17
CA TYR A 148 -4.63 -5.94 -11.88
C TYR A 148 -4.40 -5.77 -10.37
N ILE A 149 -5.47 -5.70 -9.59
CA ILE A 149 -5.41 -5.67 -8.12
C ILE A 149 -4.79 -6.97 -7.59
N ALA A 150 -5.26 -8.11 -8.08
CA ALA A 150 -4.74 -9.43 -7.75
C ALA A 150 -3.26 -9.57 -8.11
N PHE A 151 -2.83 -9.07 -9.27
CA PHE A 151 -1.42 -9.00 -9.63
C PHE A 151 -0.59 -8.24 -8.57
N LEU A 152 -1.04 -7.06 -8.14
CA LEU A 152 -0.29 -6.24 -7.18
C LEU A 152 -0.30 -6.81 -5.76
N VAL A 153 -1.43 -7.34 -5.30
CA VAL A 153 -1.51 -7.99 -3.98
C VAL A 153 -0.60 -9.22 -3.93
N ASN A 154 -0.59 -10.04 -5.00
CA ASN A 154 0.31 -11.20 -5.05
C ASN A 154 1.78 -10.80 -5.24
N LYS A 155 2.06 -9.72 -5.98
CA LYS A 155 3.41 -9.12 -6.03
C LYS A 155 3.86 -8.67 -4.64
N ARG A 156 2.95 -8.12 -3.82
CA ARG A 156 3.25 -7.74 -2.43
C ARG A 156 3.56 -8.98 -1.59
N GLY A 157 2.71 -10.00 -1.63
CA GLY A 157 2.97 -11.29 -0.95
C GLY A 157 4.32 -11.92 -1.34
N LEU A 158 4.63 -11.93 -2.64
CA LEU A 158 5.93 -12.41 -3.16
C LEU A 158 7.11 -11.56 -2.68
N SER A 159 6.94 -10.25 -2.55
CA SER A 159 8.02 -9.38 -2.03
C SER A 159 8.33 -9.65 -0.55
N LEU A 160 7.31 -10.02 0.23
CA LEU A 160 7.43 -10.33 1.66
C LEU A 160 8.00 -11.72 1.89
N SER A 161 7.66 -12.69 1.04
CA SER A 161 8.08 -14.09 1.21
C SER A 161 9.58 -14.32 1.11
N ARG A 162 10.32 -13.35 0.57
CA ARG A 162 11.79 -13.33 0.56
C ARG A 162 12.42 -13.26 1.95
N TRP A 163 11.66 -12.84 2.96
CA TRP A 163 12.11 -12.70 4.35
C TRP A 163 11.58 -13.83 5.25
N TYR A 164 10.90 -14.83 4.69
CA TYR A 164 10.50 -16.02 5.44
C TYR A 164 11.69 -16.95 5.61
N SER A 165 11.72 -17.75 6.68
CA SER A 165 12.69 -18.83 6.85
C SER A 165 12.57 -19.88 5.74
N GLU A 166 13.64 -20.62 5.47
CA GLU A 166 13.68 -21.68 4.44
C GLU A 166 12.57 -22.73 4.64
N SER A 167 12.25 -23.06 5.89
CA SER A 167 11.15 -23.96 6.28
C SER A 167 9.75 -23.49 5.86
N ARG A 168 9.62 -22.27 5.32
CA ARG A 168 8.36 -21.68 4.84
C ARG A 168 8.39 -21.37 3.33
N GLY A 169 9.31 -21.99 2.58
CA GLY A 169 9.48 -21.82 1.13
C GLY A 169 8.21 -22.09 0.30
N PHE A 170 7.27 -22.90 0.80
CA PHE A 170 5.96 -23.11 0.16
C PHE A 170 5.23 -21.79 -0.14
N TYR A 171 5.25 -20.82 0.77
CA TYR A 171 4.57 -19.53 0.55
C TYR A 171 5.24 -18.71 -0.55
N PHE A 172 6.56 -18.80 -0.68
CA PHE A 172 7.26 -18.17 -1.80
C PHE A 172 6.79 -18.75 -3.13
N ILE A 173 6.77 -20.07 -3.24
CA ILE A 173 6.32 -20.78 -4.45
C ILE A 173 4.85 -20.44 -4.76
N MET A 174 3.97 -20.48 -3.76
CA MET A 174 2.56 -20.12 -3.90
C MET A 174 2.38 -18.70 -4.45
N TYR A 175 3.06 -17.70 -3.85
CA TYR A 175 2.97 -16.32 -4.32
C TYR A 175 3.59 -16.12 -5.70
N LEU A 176 4.66 -16.87 -6.03
CA LEU A 176 5.27 -16.84 -7.35
C LEU A 176 4.29 -17.33 -8.42
N PHE A 177 3.62 -18.47 -8.20
CA PHE A 177 2.59 -18.97 -9.13
C PHE A 177 1.44 -17.99 -9.29
N LYS A 178 0.87 -17.47 -8.19
CA LYS A 178 -0.22 -16.48 -8.24
C LYS A 178 0.23 -15.20 -8.97
N PHE A 179 1.45 -14.72 -8.70
CA PHE A 179 2.03 -13.56 -9.38
C PHE A 179 2.15 -13.78 -10.88
N LEU A 180 2.73 -14.90 -11.32
CA LEU A 180 2.90 -15.22 -12.74
C LEU A 180 1.54 -15.38 -13.44
N TYR A 181 0.59 -16.05 -12.82
CA TYR A 181 -0.78 -16.23 -13.32
C TYR A 181 -1.44 -14.88 -13.65
N TYR A 182 -1.50 -13.96 -12.69
CA TYR A 182 -2.11 -12.66 -12.92
C TYR A 182 -1.26 -11.75 -13.82
N LYS A 183 0.08 -11.87 -13.79
CA LYS A 183 0.98 -11.12 -14.68
C LYS A 183 0.74 -11.44 -16.16
N ILE A 184 0.46 -12.69 -16.50
CA ILE A 184 0.13 -13.09 -17.88
C ILE A 184 -1.21 -12.51 -18.30
N GLN A 185 -2.20 -12.51 -17.41
CA GLN A 185 -3.55 -12.03 -17.73
C GLN A 185 -3.67 -10.52 -17.91
N ILE A 186 -2.81 -9.72 -17.28
CA ILE A 186 -2.80 -8.25 -17.45
C ILE A 186 -2.03 -7.79 -18.71
N LYS A 187 -1.31 -8.71 -19.37
CA LYS A 187 -0.60 -8.43 -20.63
C LYS A 187 -1.45 -8.73 -21.87
N LYS A 188 -2.54 -9.47 -21.71
CA LYS A 188 -3.58 -9.66 -22.72
C LYS A 188 -4.62 -8.57 -22.59
#